data_AF-C1BV26-F1
#
_entry.id   AF-C1BV26-F1
#
_cell.length_a   1.000
_cell.length_b   1.000
_cell.length_c   1.000
_cell.angle_alpha   90.00
_cell.angle_beta   90.00
_cell.angle_gamma   90.00
#
_symmetry.space_group_name_H-M   'P 1'
#
loop_
_entity.id
_entity.type
_entity.pdbx_description
1 polymer ?
#
loop_
_entity_poly.entity_id
_entity_poly.type
_entity_poly.pdbx_seq_one_letter_code
_entity_poly.pdbx_strand_id
1 'polypeptide(L)'
;MSSLIGYSLLRRLSVVPKELSAVILPVRNYRNRFIRPALYDFNQRQGKINKSKKLLNESEYSRRALFSDWNYDVELFALGARLRESFNFELVREALRDPTLYLVSMKEKIDLSLKDSEASYTRLVELGREVISASLNDFLTKTFPKVPSDGIIAFQEYLMSPYVLASKALHIGLKDLVVSQEYPPSKNTLSNAFCALIGAHSESGNNRRQSYQLVVDLVATQIIGMDLHDVWKIQNPMDYLSKILAENNMKEPEPRLQWASGKNTLLASYHVGIYSNQSLIGECTGESIETARDMAALDTLRRMFDTDLSKRDIFFHSNHVEPSSLES
;
A
#
# COMPACT_ATOMS: atom_id res chain seq x y z
N MET A 1 -39.91 68.67 14.91
CA MET A 1 -40.90 68.74 16.00
C MET A 1 -40.54 67.63 16.99
N SER A 2 -39.74 67.86 18.03
CA SER A 2 -40.13 68.45 19.33
C SER A 2 -41.41 67.76 19.87
N SER A 3 -41.46 67.12 21.03
CA SER A 3 -40.72 67.40 22.27
C SER A 3 -41.22 66.51 23.42
N LEU A 4 -40.30 66.21 24.36
CA LEU A 4 -40.48 66.16 25.84
C LEU A 4 -41.35 64.99 26.38
N ILE A 5 -41.08 64.40 27.55
CA ILE A 5 -40.93 64.96 28.90
C ILE A 5 -40.21 63.86 29.73
N GLY A 6 -39.11 64.08 30.44
CA GLY A 6 -38.99 64.77 31.75
C GLY A 6 -38.53 63.73 32.80
N TYR A 7 -37.83 64.01 33.88
CA TYR A 7 -37.43 65.24 34.55
C TYR A 7 -36.12 65.00 35.32
N SER A 8 -35.29 66.04 35.33
CA SER A 8 -34.17 66.23 36.23
C SER A 8 -34.62 66.88 37.54
N LEU A 9 -33.97 66.54 38.64
CA LEU A 9 -33.81 67.38 39.84
C LEU A 9 -32.60 66.81 40.59
N LEU A 10 -31.40 67.38 40.46
CA LEU A 10 -30.72 68.33 41.37
C LEU A 10 -29.25 67.84 41.38
N ARG A 11 -28.16 68.61 41.44
CA ARG A 11 -27.90 69.94 42.00
C ARG A 11 -26.53 70.39 41.46
N ARG A 12 -26.34 71.70 41.35
CA ARG A 12 -25.10 72.39 40.97
C ARG A 12 -23.90 72.13 41.91
N LEU A 13 -22.72 72.04 41.28
CA LEU A 13 -21.41 72.62 41.63
C LEU A 13 -20.76 72.29 43.00
N SER A 14 -19.58 71.65 42.97
CA SER A 14 -18.33 72.32 43.36
C SER A 14 -17.11 71.53 42.86
N VAL A 15 -16.11 72.30 42.41
CA VAL A 15 -14.82 71.86 41.86
C VAL A 15 -13.88 71.48 43.00
N VAL A 16 -13.34 70.25 42.98
CA VAL A 16 -11.94 69.92 43.31
C VAL A 16 -11.57 68.63 42.56
N PRO A 17 -10.68 68.62 41.56
CA PRO A 17 -10.11 67.38 41.08
C PRO A 17 -9.14 66.88 42.14
N LYS A 18 -9.59 65.91 42.96
CA LYS A 18 -8.68 65.13 43.78
C LYS A 18 -7.94 64.23 42.80
N GLU A 19 -6.63 64.43 42.66
CA GLU A 19 -5.77 63.54 41.89
C GLU A 19 -6.00 62.10 42.37
N LEU A 20 -6.79 61.35 41.61
CA LEU A 20 -6.82 59.90 41.71
C LEU A 20 -5.69 59.43 40.82
N SER A 21 -4.52 59.29 41.41
CA SER A 21 -3.47 58.43 40.87
C SER A 21 -4.14 57.13 40.43
N ALA A 22 -4.27 56.93 39.11
CA ALA A 22 -4.78 55.68 38.56
C ALA A 22 -3.75 54.62 38.92
N VAL A 23 -4.00 53.92 40.03
CA VAL A 23 -3.24 52.72 40.37
C VAL A 23 -3.59 51.71 39.28
N ILE A 24 -2.75 51.64 38.25
CA ILE A 24 -2.71 50.50 37.34
C ILE A 24 -2.24 49.35 38.21
N LEU A 25 -3.18 48.64 38.84
CA LEU A 25 -2.89 47.37 39.47
C LEU A 25 -2.50 46.44 38.32
N PRO A 26 -1.25 45.94 38.26
CA PRO A 26 -0.96 44.83 37.38
C PRO A 26 -1.74 43.64 37.93
N VAL A 27 -2.95 43.43 37.42
CA VAL A 27 -3.65 42.17 37.62
C VAL A 27 -2.80 41.15 36.89
N ARG A 28 -1.89 40.49 37.61
CA ARG A 28 -1.36 39.21 37.17
C ARG A 28 -2.60 38.35 36.97
N ASN A 29 -2.96 38.09 35.71
CA ASN A 29 -3.96 37.10 35.35
C ASN A 29 -3.43 35.74 35.81
N TYR A 30 -3.53 35.47 37.11
CA TYR A 30 -3.26 34.18 37.69
C TYR A 30 -4.43 33.30 37.24
N ARG A 31 -4.32 32.76 36.02
CA ARG A 31 -5.25 31.75 35.55
C ARG A 31 -5.23 30.65 36.60
N ASN A 32 -6.38 30.45 37.26
CA ASN A 32 -6.52 29.44 38.31
C ASN A 32 -5.89 28.14 37.83
N ARG A 33 -5.12 27.48 38.70
CA ARG A 33 -4.34 26.27 38.38
C ARG A 33 -5.20 25.16 37.74
N PHE A 34 -6.51 25.19 37.99
CA PHE A 34 -7.52 24.26 37.50
C PHE A 34 -8.03 24.54 36.08
N ILE A 35 -7.85 25.75 35.53
CA ILE A 35 -8.36 26.13 34.21
C ILE A 35 -7.66 25.35 33.09
N ARG A 36 -6.31 25.27 33.12
CA ARG A 36 -5.55 24.56 32.08
C ARG A 36 -5.84 23.04 32.08
N PRO A 37 -5.86 22.34 33.23
CA PRO A 37 -6.30 20.95 33.30
C PRO A 37 -7.74 20.75 32.79
N ALA A 38 -8.67 21.63 33.16
CA ALA A 38 -10.07 21.53 32.71
C ALA A 38 -10.21 21.74 31.19
N LEU A 39 -9.55 22.77 30.62
CA LEU A 39 -9.54 22.98 29.17
C LEU A 39 -8.89 21.82 28.41
N TYR A 40 -7.84 21.24 28.97
CA TYR A 40 -7.19 20.06 28.39
C TYR A 40 -8.15 18.86 28.39
N ASP A 41 -8.86 18.60 29.50
CA ASP A 41 -9.87 17.55 29.60
C ASP A 41 -11.05 17.80 28.64
N PHE A 42 -11.56 19.03 28.55
CA PHE A 42 -12.60 19.39 27.57
C PHE A 42 -12.14 19.18 26.13
N ASN A 43 -10.92 19.58 25.79
CA ASN A 43 -10.35 19.35 24.46
C ASN A 43 -10.17 17.85 24.17
N GLN A 44 -9.73 17.06 25.16
CA GLN A 44 -9.65 15.60 25.00
C GLN A 44 -11.02 14.97 24.78
N ARG A 45 -12.04 15.38 25.55
CA ARG A 45 -13.42 14.90 25.41
C ARG A 45 -14.00 15.29 24.06
N GLN A 46 -13.78 16.53 23.63
CA GLN A 46 -14.17 16.98 22.29
C GLN A 46 -13.46 16.16 21.21
N GLY A 47 -12.17 15.85 21.39
CA GLY A 47 -11.42 14.97 20.51
C GLY A 47 -12.01 13.56 20.41
N LYS A 48 -12.47 12.98 21.54
CA LYS A 48 -13.17 11.68 21.57
C LYS A 48 -14.51 11.75 20.84
N ILE A 49 -15.30 12.81 21.06
CA ILE A 49 -16.58 13.04 20.38
C ILE A 49 -16.36 13.21 18.87
N ASN A 50 -15.34 13.95 18.46
CA ASN A 50 -14.99 14.13 17.05
C ASN A 50 -14.53 12.80 16.43
N LYS A 51 -13.77 11.98 17.18
CA LYS A 51 -13.36 10.63 16.74
C LYS A 51 -14.55 9.68 16.62
N SER A 52 -15.51 9.70 17.55
CA SER A 52 -16.72 8.88 17.47
C SER A 52 -17.63 9.32 16.32
N LYS A 53 -17.77 10.62 16.07
CA LYS A 53 -18.48 11.16 14.90
C LYS A 53 -17.80 10.74 13.59
N LYS A 54 -16.46 10.78 13.54
CA LYS A 54 -15.63 10.32 12.42
C LYS A 54 -15.78 8.83 12.10
N LEU A 55 -16.05 7.99 13.10
CA LEU A 55 -16.32 6.56 12.91
C LEU A 55 -17.75 6.28 12.41
N LEU A 56 -18.69 7.22 12.65
CA LEU A 56 -20.11 7.03 12.38
C LEU A 56 -20.58 7.59 11.04
N ASN A 57 -19.95 8.64 10.49
CA ASN A 57 -20.17 9.14 9.12
C ASN A 57 -19.01 10.06 8.67
N GLU A 58 -18.59 9.88 7.41
CA GLU A 58 -17.69 10.70 6.56
C GLU A 58 -17.04 11.93 7.22
N SER A 59 -15.80 11.78 7.70
CA SER A 59 -14.93 12.94 7.83
C SER A 59 -14.14 13.10 6.54
N GLU A 60 -14.27 14.25 5.88
CA GLU A 60 -13.26 14.75 4.94
C GLU A 60 -11.89 14.59 5.61
N TYR A 61 -11.06 13.69 5.09
CA TYR A 61 -9.71 13.59 5.60
C TYR A 61 -9.01 14.91 5.27
N SER A 62 -8.53 15.63 6.28
CA SER A 62 -7.70 16.81 6.00
C SER A 62 -6.38 16.33 5.43
N ARG A 63 -6.00 16.87 4.27
CA ARG A 63 -4.71 16.57 3.64
C ARG A 63 -3.57 16.90 4.60
N ARG A 64 -2.59 16.01 4.74
CA ARG A 64 -1.41 16.25 5.60
C ARG A 64 -0.64 17.50 5.19
N ALA A 65 -0.72 17.87 3.91
CA ALA A 65 -0.10 19.08 3.37
C ALA A 65 -0.69 20.40 3.90
N LEU A 66 -1.89 20.40 4.48
CA LEU A 66 -2.54 21.62 5.02
C LEU A 66 -2.06 22.02 6.41
N PHE A 67 -1.30 21.15 7.08
CA PHE A 67 -0.80 21.43 8.42
C PHE A 67 0.44 22.32 8.34
N SER A 68 0.58 23.26 9.29
CA SER A 68 1.69 24.23 9.33
C SER A 68 3.07 23.58 9.35
N ASP A 69 3.19 22.38 9.90
CA ASP A 69 4.45 21.65 10.04
C ASP A 69 4.72 20.74 8.84
N TRP A 70 4.26 21.11 7.63
CA TRP A 70 4.49 20.36 6.41
C TRP A 70 5.38 21.13 5.45
N ASN A 71 6.45 20.49 4.99
CA ASN A 71 7.30 21.02 3.92
C ASN A 71 7.53 19.94 2.87
N TYR A 72 7.03 20.17 1.66
CA TYR A 72 7.06 19.17 0.59
C TYR A 72 8.49 18.78 0.17
N ASP A 73 9.42 19.74 0.06
CA ASP A 73 10.80 19.45 -0.37
C ASP A 73 11.55 18.61 0.66
N VAL A 74 11.33 18.89 1.95
CA VAL A 74 11.93 18.12 3.06
C VAL A 74 11.34 16.71 3.12
N GLU A 75 10.04 16.56 2.87
CA GLU A 75 9.38 15.26 2.86
C GLU A 75 9.82 14.40 1.67
N LEU A 76 10.05 14.99 0.50
CA LEU A 76 10.68 14.28 -0.64
C LEU A 76 12.11 13.84 -0.34
N PHE A 77 12.91 14.69 0.30
CA PHE A 77 14.25 14.31 0.76
C PHE A 77 14.18 13.17 1.79
N ALA A 78 13.26 13.25 2.75
CA ALA A 78 13.06 12.22 3.75
C ALA A 78 12.59 10.89 3.16
N LEU A 79 11.78 10.92 2.09
CA LEU A 79 11.40 9.72 1.33
C LEU A 79 12.64 9.03 0.75
N GLY A 80 13.52 9.79 0.09
CA GLY A 80 14.77 9.27 -0.46
C GLY A 80 15.65 8.64 0.60
N ALA A 81 15.87 9.36 1.71
CA ALA A 81 16.65 8.86 2.84
C ALA A 81 16.06 7.60 3.49
N ARG A 82 14.71 7.49 3.55
CA ARG A 82 14.01 6.31 4.08
C ARG A 82 14.22 5.07 3.20
N LEU A 83 14.14 5.26 1.88
CA LEU A 83 14.37 4.19 0.91
C LEU A 83 15.86 3.90 0.68
N ARG A 84 16.75 4.79 1.17
CA ARG A 84 18.20 4.76 0.94
C ARG A 84 18.57 4.89 -0.55
N GLU A 85 17.76 5.66 -1.28
CA GLU A 85 17.92 5.87 -2.72
C GLU A 85 18.14 7.35 -3.04
N SER A 86 18.95 7.62 -4.07
CA SER A 86 19.12 8.96 -4.65
C SER A 86 18.06 9.20 -5.70
N PHE A 87 17.25 10.25 -5.55
CA PHE A 87 16.22 10.62 -6.52
C PHE A 87 16.54 11.96 -7.18
N ASN A 88 16.18 12.08 -8.47
CA ASN A 88 16.02 13.40 -9.07
C ASN A 88 14.70 14.01 -8.59
N PHE A 89 14.79 15.04 -7.74
CA PHE A 89 13.62 15.70 -7.15
C PHE A 89 12.67 16.33 -8.16
N GLU A 90 13.15 16.71 -9.35
CA GLU A 90 12.30 17.26 -10.41
C GLU A 90 11.39 16.19 -11.00
N LEU A 91 11.96 15.04 -11.37
CA LEU A 91 11.22 13.88 -11.90
C LEU A 91 10.25 13.31 -10.86
N VAL A 92 10.66 13.23 -9.59
CA VAL A 92 9.77 12.76 -8.53
C VAL A 92 8.61 13.73 -8.29
N ARG A 93 8.84 15.05 -8.43
CA ARG A 93 7.76 16.04 -8.34
C ARG A 93 6.71 15.82 -9.42
N GLU A 94 7.15 15.49 -10.62
CA GLU A 94 6.28 15.19 -11.75
C GLU A 94 5.56 13.85 -11.56
N ALA A 95 6.28 12.81 -11.12
CA ALA A 95 5.73 11.48 -10.85
C ALA A 95 4.63 11.46 -9.76
N LEU A 96 4.63 12.42 -8.84
CA LEU A 96 3.68 12.49 -7.73
C LEU A 96 2.53 13.47 -7.97
N ARG A 97 2.49 14.16 -9.13
CA ARG A 97 1.37 15.00 -9.54
C ARG A 97 0.41 14.20 -10.39
N ASP A 98 -0.77 13.93 -9.84
CA ASP A 98 -1.80 13.20 -10.56
C ASP A 98 -2.46 14.09 -11.63
N PRO A 99 -2.61 13.62 -12.89
CA PRO A 99 -3.22 14.41 -13.96
C PRO A 99 -4.63 14.91 -13.66
N THR A 100 -5.39 14.19 -12.82
CA THR A 100 -6.75 14.59 -12.43
C THR A 100 -6.80 15.98 -11.79
N LEU A 101 -5.73 16.42 -11.14
CA LEU A 101 -5.61 17.76 -10.58
C LEU A 101 -5.77 18.83 -11.66
N TYR A 102 -5.24 18.58 -12.87
CA TYR A 102 -5.27 19.55 -13.96
C TYR A 102 -6.68 19.81 -14.47
N LEU A 103 -7.57 18.80 -14.43
CA LEU A 103 -8.97 18.93 -14.87
C LEU A 103 -9.76 19.98 -14.07
N VAL A 104 -9.41 20.20 -12.79
CA VAL A 104 -10.03 21.25 -11.97
C VAL A 104 -9.43 22.62 -12.29
N SER A 105 -8.10 22.71 -12.44
CA SER A 105 -7.43 23.97 -12.79
C SER A 105 -7.72 24.43 -14.23
N MET A 106 -8.08 23.52 -15.14
CA MET A 106 -8.47 23.84 -16.52
C MET A 106 -9.76 24.68 -16.59
N LYS A 107 -10.58 24.72 -15.54
CA LYS A 107 -11.70 25.66 -15.46
C LYS A 107 -11.24 27.12 -15.36
N GLU A 108 -9.96 27.36 -15.02
CA GLU A 108 -9.45 28.71 -14.74
C GLU A 108 -8.31 29.19 -15.64
N LYS A 109 -7.64 28.35 -16.44
CA LYS A 109 -6.77 28.76 -17.57
C LYS A 109 -6.38 27.57 -18.46
N ILE A 110 -6.45 27.77 -19.77
CA ILE A 110 -5.98 26.82 -20.78
C ILE A 110 -4.52 27.16 -21.07
N ASP A 111 -3.59 26.44 -20.46
CA ASP A 111 -2.16 26.58 -20.75
C ASP A 111 -1.59 25.29 -21.36
N LEU A 112 -0.92 25.43 -22.51
CA LEU A 112 -0.25 24.37 -23.27
C LEU A 112 0.81 23.61 -22.43
N SER A 113 1.42 24.28 -21.45
CA SER A 113 2.43 23.70 -20.54
C SER A 113 1.91 22.56 -19.67
N LEU A 114 0.59 22.42 -19.50
CA LEU A 114 -0.01 21.36 -18.68
C LEU A 114 -0.12 20.03 -19.43
N LYS A 115 -0.27 20.07 -20.76
CA LYS A 115 -0.35 18.86 -21.60
C LYS A 115 0.98 18.09 -21.63
N ASP A 116 2.08 18.82 -21.63
CA ASP A 116 3.42 18.23 -21.59
C ASP A 116 3.67 17.49 -20.26
N SER A 117 3.15 18.00 -19.14
CA SER A 117 3.28 17.36 -17.83
C SER A 117 2.40 16.11 -17.69
N GLU A 118 1.20 16.10 -18.27
CA GLU A 118 0.33 14.91 -18.30
C GLU A 118 0.97 13.79 -19.14
N ALA A 119 1.53 14.13 -20.31
CA ALA A 119 2.25 13.18 -21.16
C ALA A 119 3.51 12.60 -20.47
N SER A 120 4.22 13.44 -19.71
CA SER A 120 5.39 12.99 -18.93
C SER A 120 4.98 12.05 -17.79
N TYR A 121 3.92 12.36 -17.03
CA TYR A 121 3.41 11.46 -16.00
C TYR A 121 3.00 10.09 -16.56
N THR A 122 2.24 10.06 -17.67
CA THR A 122 1.84 8.79 -18.29
C THR A 122 3.03 7.97 -18.75
N ARG A 123 4.05 8.63 -19.34
CA ARG A 123 5.31 7.99 -19.71
C ARG A 123 6.02 7.39 -18.49
N LEU A 124 6.13 8.13 -17.39
CA LEU A 124 6.78 7.64 -16.15
C LEU A 124 6.02 6.45 -15.55
N VAL A 125 4.68 6.44 -15.61
CA VAL A 125 3.85 5.31 -15.17
C VAL A 125 4.13 4.07 -16.02
N GLU A 126 4.16 4.21 -17.35
CA GLU A 126 4.44 3.12 -18.29
C GLU A 126 5.84 2.54 -18.08
N LEU A 127 6.86 3.41 -18.05
CA LEU A 127 8.24 3.01 -17.76
C LEU A 127 8.36 2.29 -16.42
N GLY A 128 7.70 2.81 -15.38
CA GLY A 128 7.67 2.17 -14.08
C GLY A 128 7.04 0.78 -14.11
N ARG A 129 5.93 0.60 -14.83
CA ARG A 129 5.28 -0.71 -14.99
C ARG A 129 6.17 -1.70 -15.72
N GLU A 130 6.88 -1.27 -16.76
CA GLU A 130 7.85 -2.10 -17.49
C GLU A 130 9.04 -2.52 -16.61
N VAL A 131 9.58 -1.59 -15.81
CA VAL A 131 10.67 -1.88 -14.87
C VAL A 131 10.21 -2.88 -13.80
N ILE A 132 9.02 -2.69 -13.23
CA ILE A 132 8.48 -3.61 -12.23
C ILE A 132 8.21 -4.98 -12.85
N SER A 133 7.59 -5.04 -14.03
CA SER A 133 7.26 -6.32 -14.67
C SER A 133 8.52 -7.10 -15.02
N ALA A 134 9.53 -6.46 -15.61
CA ALA A 134 10.80 -7.09 -15.95
C ALA A 134 11.58 -7.56 -14.71
N SER A 135 11.70 -6.71 -13.68
CA SER A 135 12.40 -7.07 -12.45
C SER A 135 11.72 -8.21 -11.69
N LEU A 136 10.39 -8.22 -11.63
CA LEU A 136 9.64 -9.32 -11.02
C LEU A 136 9.79 -10.62 -11.82
N ASN A 137 9.75 -10.57 -13.15
CA ASN A 137 9.93 -11.78 -13.97
C ASN A 137 11.32 -12.39 -13.76
N ASP A 138 12.37 -11.56 -13.80
CA ASP A 138 13.75 -11.99 -13.55
C ASP A 138 13.91 -12.57 -12.14
N PHE A 139 13.27 -11.96 -11.13
CA PHE A 139 13.30 -12.43 -9.76
C PHE A 139 12.56 -13.77 -9.60
N LEU A 140 11.34 -13.88 -10.14
CA LEU A 140 10.49 -15.07 -10.01
C LEU A 140 11.08 -16.28 -10.72
N THR A 141 11.62 -16.10 -11.93
CA THR A 141 12.26 -17.19 -12.70
C THR A 141 13.51 -17.73 -12.00
N LYS A 142 14.31 -16.86 -11.37
CA LYS A 142 15.49 -17.26 -10.61
C LYS A 142 15.14 -17.90 -9.27
N THR A 143 14.11 -17.40 -8.60
CA THR A 143 13.71 -17.92 -7.27
C THR A 143 12.92 -19.22 -7.37
N PHE A 144 12.13 -19.40 -8.43
CA PHE A 144 11.27 -20.57 -8.62
C PHE A 144 11.56 -21.28 -9.96
N PRO A 145 12.74 -21.91 -10.13
CA PRO A 145 13.14 -22.52 -11.40
C PRO A 145 12.29 -23.75 -11.78
N LYS A 146 11.61 -24.38 -10.82
CA LYS A 146 10.76 -25.56 -11.03
C LYS A 146 9.30 -25.21 -11.32
N VAL A 147 8.89 -23.97 -11.09
CA VAL A 147 7.52 -23.52 -11.35
C VAL A 147 7.35 -23.29 -12.85
N PRO A 148 6.27 -23.78 -13.47
CA PRO A 148 6.01 -23.55 -14.90
C PRO A 148 5.68 -22.08 -15.19
N SER A 149 5.77 -21.69 -16.45
CA SER A 149 5.51 -20.32 -16.92
C SER A 149 4.17 -19.76 -16.44
N ASP A 150 3.13 -20.60 -16.44
CA ASP A 150 1.77 -20.20 -16.05
C ASP A 150 1.71 -19.74 -14.59
N GLY A 151 2.44 -20.42 -13.70
CA GLY A 151 2.53 -20.04 -12.30
C GLY A 151 3.30 -18.74 -12.10
N ILE A 152 4.40 -18.55 -12.84
CA ILE A 152 5.19 -17.31 -12.80
C ILE A 152 4.35 -16.12 -13.25
N ILE A 153 3.58 -16.26 -14.33
CA ILE A 153 2.67 -15.23 -14.82
C ILE A 153 1.61 -14.89 -13.77
N ALA A 154 0.99 -15.90 -13.17
CA ALA A 154 -0.02 -15.69 -12.11
C ALA A 154 0.56 -14.93 -10.90
N PHE A 155 1.79 -15.24 -10.49
CA PHE A 155 2.46 -14.53 -9.40
C PHE A 155 2.77 -13.08 -9.78
N GLN A 156 3.26 -12.87 -11.00
CA GLN A 156 3.57 -11.53 -11.51
C GLN A 156 2.31 -10.67 -11.59
N GLU A 157 1.21 -11.19 -12.12
CA GLU A 157 -0.09 -10.50 -12.21
C GLU A 157 -0.61 -10.08 -10.83
N TYR A 158 -0.48 -10.95 -9.83
CA TYR A 158 -0.89 -10.64 -8.47
C TYR A 158 -0.06 -9.51 -7.86
N LEU A 159 1.27 -9.57 -7.98
CA LEU A 159 2.17 -8.55 -7.46
C LEU A 159 2.00 -7.21 -8.18
N MET A 160 1.69 -7.26 -9.48
CA MET A 160 1.36 -6.10 -10.31
C MET A 160 -0.08 -5.58 -10.09
N SER A 161 -0.89 -6.28 -9.29
CA SER A 161 -2.26 -5.85 -9.05
C SER A 161 -2.29 -4.45 -8.42
N PRO A 162 -3.25 -3.59 -8.80
CA PRO A 162 -3.36 -2.24 -8.25
C PRO A 162 -3.56 -2.26 -6.73
N TYR A 163 -4.12 -3.35 -6.20
CA TYR A 163 -4.27 -3.54 -4.76
C TYR A 163 -2.92 -3.66 -4.03
N VAL A 164 -2.01 -4.51 -4.52
CA VAL A 164 -0.69 -4.71 -3.91
C VAL A 164 0.15 -3.45 -4.04
N LEU A 165 0.21 -2.86 -5.23
CA LEU A 165 0.98 -1.64 -5.49
C LEU A 165 0.47 -0.45 -4.67
N ALA A 166 -0.85 -0.24 -4.59
CA ALA A 166 -1.42 0.82 -3.76
C ALA A 166 -1.17 0.62 -2.26
N SER A 167 -1.20 -0.64 -1.80
CA SER A 167 -0.85 -0.97 -0.41
C SER A 167 0.60 -0.59 -0.12
N LYS A 168 1.55 -0.92 -1.01
CA LYS A 168 2.95 -0.50 -0.85
C LYS A 168 3.13 1.00 -0.89
N ALA A 169 2.47 1.68 -1.82
CA ALA A 169 2.45 3.14 -1.90
C ALA A 169 2.03 3.76 -0.55
N LEU A 170 0.96 3.24 0.06
CA LEU A 170 0.47 3.69 1.36
C LEU A 170 1.51 3.48 2.47
N HIS A 171 2.12 2.29 2.54
CA HIS A 171 3.10 1.95 3.57
C HIS A 171 4.42 2.72 3.45
N ILE A 172 4.80 3.12 2.24
CA ILE A 172 5.98 3.96 2.00
C ILE A 172 5.68 5.44 2.32
N GLY A 173 4.41 5.81 2.46
CA GLY A 173 3.97 7.18 2.80
C GLY A 173 3.58 8.02 1.58
N LEU A 174 3.37 7.43 0.41
CA LEU A 174 2.96 8.16 -0.80
C LEU A 174 1.58 8.80 -0.69
N LYS A 175 0.72 8.30 0.20
CA LYS A 175 -0.62 8.87 0.46
C LYS A 175 -0.60 10.38 0.66
N ASP A 176 0.39 10.89 1.40
CA ASP A 176 0.48 12.30 1.77
C ASP A 176 1.35 13.12 0.80
N LEU A 177 2.15 12.45 -0.03
CA LEU A 177 3.02 13.07 -1.03
C LEU A 177 2.32 13.24 -2.39
N VAL A 178 1.40 12.33 -2.74
CA VAL A 178 0.66 12.40 -3.99
C VAL A 178 -0.27 13.61 -4.00
N VAL A 179 -0.11 14.45 -5.02
CA VAL A 179 -0.95 15.62 -5.25
C VAL A 179 -2.08 15.22 -6.19
N SER A 180 -3.21 14.80 -5.63
CA SER A 180 -4.42 14.41 -6.36
C SER A 180 -5.61 15.33 -6.05
N GLN A 181 -6.67 15.25 -6.87
CA GLN A 181 -7.94 15.92 -6.59
C GLN A 181 -8.68 15.25 -5.42
N GLU A 182 -8.72 13.93 -5.40
CA GLU A 182 -9.38 13.14 -4.38
C GLU A 182 -8.47 12.97 -3.15
N TYR A 183 -9.03 13.04 -1.94
CA TYR A 183 -8.30 12.70 -0.72
C TYR A 183 -9.20 11.95 0.28
N PRO A 184 -8.80 10.75 0.74
CA PRO A 184 -7.57 10.02 0.38
C PRO A 184 -7.53 9.63 -1.11
N PRO A 185 -6.34 9.55 -1.73
CA PRO A 185 -6.25 9.17 -3.14
C PRO A 185 -6.81 7.77 -3.37
N SER A 186 -7.43 7.57 -4.54
CA SER A 186 -7.94 6.26 -4.94
C SER A 186 -6.82 5.22 -5.01
N LYS A 187 -7.16 3.92 -4.90
CA LYS A 187 -6.17 2.84 -5.03
C LYS A 187 -5.45 2.91 -6.39
N ASN A 188 -6.19 3.23 -7.46
CA ASN A 188 -5.62 3.34 -8.82
C ASN A 188 -4.65 4.52 -8.91
N THR A 189 -4.98 5.66 -8.30
CA THR A 189 -4.08 6.83 -8.22
C THR A 189 -2.80 6.48 -7.46
N LEU A 190 -2.91 5.77 -6.33
CA LEU A 190 -1.75 5.33 -5.54
C LEU A 190 -0.89 4.30 -6.29
N SER A 191 -1.49 3.33 -6.98
CA SER A 191 -0.74 2.36 -7.76
C SER A 191 0.00 3.04 -8.92
N ASN A 192 -0.64 3.98 -9.61
CA ASN A 192 -0.02 4.72 -10.70
C ASN A 192 1.11 5.63 -10.18
N ALA A 193 0.92 6.33 -9.07
CA ALA A 193 1.97 7.13 -8.44
C ALA A 193 3.17 6.28 -8.00
N PHE A 194 2.94 5.06 -7.53
CA PHE A 194 4.02 4.12 -7.20
C PHE A 194 4.79 3.68 -8.45
N CYS A 195 4.09 3.35 -9.53
CA CYS A 195 4.73 3.08 -10.82
C CYS A 195 5.52 4.29 -11.31
N ALA A 196 4.92 5.49 -11.31
CA ALA A 196 5.59 6.72 -11.73
C ALA A 196 6.85 7.01 -10.90
N LEU A 197 6.83 6.76 -9.59
CA LEU A 197 8.00 6.92 -8.73
C LEU A 197 9.14 6.00 -9.15
N ILE A 198 8.83 4.74 -9.47
CA ILE A 198 9.83 3.76 -9.94
C ILE A 198 10.34 4.13 -11.34
N GLY A 199 9.47 4.62 -12.22
CA GLY A 199 9.85 5.17 -13.52
C GLY A 199 10.81 6.36 -13.38
N ALA A 200 10.47 7.32 -12.51
CA ALA A 200 11.32 8.47 -12.20
C ALA A 200 12.67 8.06 -11.60
N HIS A 201 12.68 7.04 -10.75
CA HIS A 201 13.91 6.49 -10.19
C HIS A 201 14.79 5.85 -11.28
N SER A 202 14.19 5.09 -12.20
CA SER A 202 14.91 4.49 -13.33
C SER A 202 15.45 5.54 -14.31
N GLU A 203 14.76 6.66 -14.49
CA GLU A 203 15.18 7.74 -15.41
C GLU A 203 16.19 8.71 -14.77
N SER A 204 16.27 8.75 -13.43
CA SER A 204 17.16 9.66 -12.69
C SER A 204 18.67 9.39 -12.81
N GLY A 205 19.09 8.49 -13.71
CA GLY A 205 20.50 8.18 -13.97
C GLY A 205 21.14 7.21 -12.97
N ASN A 206 20.33 6.62 -12.07
CA ASN A 206 20.77 5.54 -11.21
C ASN A 206 21.04 4.26 -12.00
N ASN A 207 21.83 3.36 -11.43
CA ASN A 207 22.10 2.08 -12.10
C ASN A 207 20.80 1.27 -12.18
N ARG A 208 20.46 0.73 -13.37
CA ARG A 208 19.24 -0.10 -13.57
C ARG A 208 19.11 -1.20 -12.50
N ARG A 209 20.24 -1.72 -12.04
CA ARG A 209 20.33 -2.72 -10.96
C ARG A 209 19.73 -2.22 -9.63
N GLN A 210 19.95 -0.96 -9.27
CA GLN A 210 19.40 -0.36 -8.05
C GLN A 210 17.88 -0.27 -8.13
N SER A 211 17.35 0.17 -9.28
CA SER A 211 15.90 0.23 -9.50
C SER A 211 15.25 -1.16 -9.42
N TYR A 212 15.93 -2.20 -9.94
CA TYR A 212 15.44 -3.57 -9.84
C TYR A 212 15.47 -4.08 -8.39
N GLN A 213 16.56 -3.80 -7.67
CA GLN A 213 16.67 -4.17 -6.25
C GLN A 213 15.58 -3.49 -5.41
N LEU A 214 15.31 -2.20 -5.64
CA LEU A 214 14.24 -1.46 -4.97
C LEU A 214 12.88 -2.13 -5.19
N VAL A 215 12.59 -2.59 -6.40
CA VAL A 215 11.35 -3.33 -6.70
C VAL A 215 11.32 -4.68 -5.97
N VAL A 216 12.42 -5.41 -5.96
CA VAL A 216 12.51 -6.71 -5.25
C VAL A 216 12.27 -6.52 -3.75
N ASP A 217 12.92 -5.53 -3.15
CA ASP A 217 12.84 -5.27 -1.71
C ASP A 217 11.43 -4.79 -1.29
N LEU A 218 10.76 -4.00 -2.12
CA LEU A 218 9.44 -3.46 -1.79
C LEU A 218 8.29 -4.37 -2.22
N VAL A 219 8.32 -4.91 -3.43
CA VAL A 219 7.21 -5.62 -4.06
C VAL A 219 7.38 -7.13 -3.92
N ALA A 220 8.53 -7.68 -4.30
CA ALA A 220 8.72 -9.14 -4.30
C ALA A 220 8.69 -9.74 -2.88
N THR A 221 9.03 -8.96 -1.85
CA THR A 221 8.88 -9.36 -0.44
C THR A 221 7.46 -9.70 -0.03
N GLN A 222 6.44 -9.33 -0.81
CA GLN A 222 5.04 -9.73 -0.54
C GLN A 222 4.76 -11.21 -0.75
N ILE A 223 5.66 -11.92 -1.44
CA ILE A 223 5.55 -13.37 -1.60
C ILE A 223 5.82 -14.10 -0.27
N ILE A 224 6.55 -13.47 0.65
CA ILE A 224 6.90 -14.07 1.93
C ILE A 224 5.62 -14.29 2.76
N GLY A 225 5.44 -15.51 3.24
CA GLY A 225 4.29 -15.88 4.07
C GLY A 225 2.96 -16.06 3.33
N MET A 226 2.93 -15.83 2.01
CA MET A 226 1.76 -16.09 1.18
C MET A 226 1.78 -17.52 0.65
N ASP A 227 0.62 -18.19 0.60
CA ASP A 227 0.52 -19.45 -0.12
C ASP A 227 0.43 -19.17 -1.63
N LEU A 228 1.37 -19.71 -2.40
CA LEU A 228 1.46 -19.48 -3.84
C LEU A 228 0.24 -20.04 -4.58
N HIS A 229 -0.37 -21.10 -4.06
CA HIS A 229 -1.56 -21.71 -4.67
C HIS A 229 -2.85 -20.95 -4.36
N ASP A 230 -2.85 -20.01 -3.41
CA ASP A 230 -3.98 -19.08 -3.21
C ASP A 230 -4.04 -18.04 -4.33
N VAL A 231 -2.86 -17.66 -4.83
CA VAL A 231 -2.68 -16.73 -5.95
C VAL A 231 -2.88 -17.45 -7.27
N TRP A 232 -2.14 -18.55 -7.48
CA TRP A 232 -2.22 -19.35 -8.68
C TRP A 232 -3.28 -20.45 -8.53
N LYS A 233 -4.51 -20.12 -8.92
CA LYS A 233 -5.66 -21.03 -8.83
C LYS A 233 -5.66 -22.02 -9.99
N ILE A 234 -5.10 -23.20 -9.75
CA ILE A 234 -5.10 -24.32 -10.70
C ILE A 234 -6.51 -24.92 -10.77
N GLN A 235 -7.11 -24.89 -11.96
CA GLN A 235 -8.38 -25.59 -12.22
C GLN A 235 -8.09 -27.09 -12.41
N ASN A 236 -8.85 -27.95 -11.72
CA ASN A 236 -8.72 -29.42 -11.75
C ASN A 236 -7.27 -29.90 -11.48
N PRO A 237 -6.82 -29.86 -10.21
CA PRO A 237 -5.41 -30.12 -9.87
C PRO A 237 -4.95 -31.53 -10.23
N MET A 238 -5.84 -32.53 -10.22
CA MET A 238 -5.53 -33.90 -10.64
C MET A 238 -5.15 -34.03 -12.12
N ASP A 239 -5.87 -33.33 -13.00
CA ASP A 239 -5.61 -33.36 -14.45
C ASP A 239 -4.34 -32.57 -14.78
N TYR A 240 -4.07 -31.52 -14.01
CA TYR A 240 -2.83 -30.76 -14.13
C TYR A 240 -1.62 -31.59 -13.66
N LEU A 241 -1.77 -32.29 -12.54
CA LEU A 241 -0.75 -33.20 -12.02
C LEU A 241 -0.44 -34.33 -13.01
N SER A 242 -1.43 -34.94 -13.65
CA SER A 242 -1.18 -36.01 -14.62
C SER A 242 -0.35 -35.54 -15.82
N LYS A 243 -0.61 -34.31 -16.31
CA LYS A 243 0.20 -33.69 -17.38
C LYS A 243 1.66 -33.50 -16.95
N ILE A 244 1.89 -32.94 -15.76
CA ILE A 244 3.25 -32.70 -15.26
C ILE A 244 3.98 -34.02 -14.99
N LEU A 245 3.29 -35.04 -14.49
CA LEU A 245 3.88 -36.37 -14.30
C LEU A 245 4.25 -36.99 -15.64
N ALA A 246 3.42 -36.82 -16.68
CA ALA A 246 3.72 -37.28 -18.03
C ALA A 246 4.96 -36.57 -18.63
N GLU A 247 5.07 -35.25 -18.45
CA GLU A 247 6.25 -34.47 -18.86
C GLU A 247 7.53 -34.95 -18.17
N ASN A 248 7.43 -35.38 -16.90
CA ASN A 248 8.54 -35.90 -16.12
C ASN A 248 8.78 -37.42 -16.32
N ASN A 249 8.14 -38.06 -17.30
CA ASN A 249 8.21 -39.50 -17.56
C ASN A 249 7.82 -40.39 -16.36
N MET A 250 6.92 -39.92 -15.50
CA MET A 250 6.35 -40.67 -14.39
C MET A 250 5.00 -41.31 -14.75
N LYS A 251 4.61 -42.35 -14.02
CA LYS A 251 3.30 -42.97 -14.19
C LYS A 251 2.19 -42.06 -13.66
N GLU A 252 0.98 -42.29 -14.17
CA GLU A 252 -0.22 -41.59 -13.75
C GLU A 252 -0.43 -41.62 -12.23
N PRO A 253 -0.98 -40.54 -11.65
CA PRO A 253 -1.20 -40.44 -10.22
C PRO A 253 -2.37 -41.34 -9.78
N GLU A 254 -2.12 -42.24 -8.83
CA GLU A 254 -3.12 -43.09 -8.20
C GLU A 254 -3.54 -42.53 -6.82
N PRO A 255 -4.71 -41.89 -6.68
CA PRO A 255 -5.21 -41.45 -5.38
C PRO A 255 -5.73 -42.65 -4.57
N ARG A 256 -5.33 -42.75 -3.31
CA ARG A 256 -5.81 -43.78 -2.37
C ARG A 256 -6.21 -43.16 -1.03
N LEU A 257 -7.34 -43.59 -0.50
CA LEU A 257 -7.77 -43.23 0.85
C LEU A 257 -6.90 -43.97 1.87
N GLN A 258 -6.14 -43.23 2.67
CA GLN A 258 -5.27 -43.80 3.71
C GLN A 258 -6.00 -43.89 5.06
N TRP A 259 -6.62 -42.78 5.48
CA TRP A 259 -7.37 -42.69 6.72
C TRP A 259 -8.69 -41.98 6.51
N ALA A 260 -9.67 -42.29 7.37
CA ALA A 260 -10.94 -41.59 7.42
C ALA A 260 -11.47 -41.58 8.84
N SER A 261 -11.83 -40.40 9.33
CA SER A 261 -12.36 -40.17 10.67
C SER A 261 -13.74 -39.50 10.59
N GLY A 262 -14.62 -39.82 11.54
CA GLY A 262 -15.95 -39.18 11.61
C GLY A 262 -16.83 -39.43 10.39
N LYS A 263 -16.72 -40.62 9.75
CA LYS A 263 -17.56 -40.99 8.60
C LYS A 263 -19.05 -40.76 8.94
N ASN A 264 -19.80 -40.16 8.02
CA ASN A 264 -21.21 -39.78 8.16
C ASN A 264 -21.51 -38.68 9.20
N THR A 265 -20.52 -37.91 9.62
CA THR A 265 -20.73 -36.71 10.46
C THR A 265 -20.46 -35.43 9.66
N LEU A 266 -20.95 -34.30 10.16
CA LEU A 266 -20.67 -32.98 9.56
C LEU A 266 -19.16 -32.64 9.56
N LEU A 267 -18.42 -33.18 10.54
CA LEU A 267 -16.98 -32.95 10.72
C LEU A 267 -16.16 -34.15 10.24
N ALA A 268 -16.63 -34.84 9.20
CA ALA A 268 -15.88 -35.91 8.57
C ALA A 268 -14.54 -35.38 8.05
N SER A 269 -13.50 -36.19 8.18
CA SER A 269 -12.17 -35.87 7.66
C SER A 269 -11.60 -37.09 6.95
N TYR A 270 -11.21 -36.91 5.70
CA TYR A 270 -10.62 -37.93 4.84
C TYR A 270 -9.19 -37.56 4.54
N HIS A 271 -8.27 -38.51 4.70
CA HIS A 271 -6.87 -38.36 4.36
C HIS A 271 -6.56 -39.18 3.11
N VAL A 272 -6.20 -38.50 2.03
CA VAL A 272 -5.93 -39.11 0.73
C VAL A 272 -4.45 -38.92 0.41
N GLY A 273 -3.79 -40.01 0.02
CA GLY A 273 -2.44 -39.99 -0.52
C GLY A 273 -2.44 -40.27 -2.01
N ILE A 274 -1.56 -39.60 -2.73
CA ILE A 274 -1.33 -39.82 -4.16
C ILE A 274 -0.04 -40.62 -4.33
N TYR A 275 -0.15 -41.71 -5.08
CA TYR A 275 0.95 -42.60 -5.37
C TYR A 275 1.32 -42.53 -6.85
N SER A 276 2.62 -42.57 -7.15
CA SER A 276 3.13 -42.87 -8.50
C SER A 276 4.24 -43.90 -8.37
N ASN A 277 4.24 -44.93 -9.22
CA ASN A 277 5.19 -46.05 -9.13
C ASN A 277 5.24 -46.72 -7.74
N GLN A 278 4.10 -46.87 -7.07
CA GLN A 278 4.00 -47.41 -5.70
C GLN A 278 4.70 -46.56 -4.62
N SER A 279 5.19 -45.36 -4.96
CA SER A 279 5.77 -44.39 -4.02
C SER A 279 4.76 -43.29 -3.71
N LEU A 280 4.66 -42.89 -2.45
CA LEU A 280 3.83 -41.78 -2.02
C LEU A 280 4.49 -40.46 -2.42
N ILE A 281 3.83 -39.67 -3.26
CA ILE A 281 4.36 -38.38 -3.75
C ILE A 281 3.78 -37.19 -3.00
N GLY A 282 2.59 -37.32 -2.44
CA GLY A 282 1.95 -36.26 -1.65
C GLY A 282 0.65 -36.73 -1.02
N GLU A 283 0.19 -36.00 -0.03
CA GLU A 283 -0.95 -36.39 0.79
C GLU A 283 -1.58 -35.18 1.46
N CYS A 284 -2.91 -35.21 1.62
CA CYS A 284 -3.60 -34.14 2.33
C CYS A 284 -4.93 -34.63 2.92
N THR A 285 -5.47 -33.82 3.83
CA THR A 285 -6.79 -34.00 4.42
C THR A 285 -7.83 -33.10 3.76
N GLY A 286 -9.05 -33.59 3.64
CA GLY A 286 -10.21 -32.80 3.23
C GLY A 286 -11.48 -33.21 3.98
N GLU A 287 -12.50 -32.35 3.88
CA GLU A 287 -13.84 -32.58 4.46
C GLU A 287 -14.62 -33.67 3.70
N SER A 288 -14.33 -33.83 2.41
CA SER A 288 -14.91 -34.85 1.53
C SER A 288 -13.79 -35.61 0.81
N ILE A 289 -14.12 -36.76 0.22
CA ILE A 289 -13.14 -37.57 -0.51
C ILE A 289 -12.62 -36.82 -1.75
N GLU A 290 -13.49 -36.08 -2.43
CA GLU A 290 -13.17 -35.28 -3.61
C GLU A 290 -12.25 -34.10 -3.24
N THR A 291 -12.61 -33.34 -2.19
CA THR A 291 -11.77 -32.23 -1.71
C THR A 291 -10.43 -32.74 -1.20
N ALA A 292 -10.39 -33.85 -0.47
CA ALA A 292 -9.15 -34.45 0.00
C ALA A 292 -8.25 -34.89 -1.17
N ARG A 293 -8.85 -35.44 -2.24
CA ARG A 293 -8.13 -35.81 -3.47
C ARG A 293 -7.51 -34.58 -4.14
N ASP A 294 -8.28 -33.51 -4.31
CA ASP A 294 -7.80 -32.29 -4.97
C ASP A 294 -6.74 -31.57 -4.13
N MET A 295 -6.92 -31.52 -2.81
CA MET A 295 -5.93 -30.96 -1.89
C MET A 295 -4.64 -31.80 -1.85
N ALA A 296 -4.74 -33.13 -1.93
CA ALA A 296 -3.57 -33.99 -2.07
C ALA A 296 -2.83 -33.76 -3.39
N ALA A 297 -3.56 -33.48 -4.48
CA ALA A 297 -2.96 -33.12 -5.76
C ALA A 297 -2.23 -31.77 -5.68
N LEU A 298 -2.83 -30.78 -5.02
CA LEU A 298 -2.16 -29.51 -4.75
C LEU A 298 -0.90 -29.70 -3.87
N ASP A 299 -0.95 -30.54 -2.84
CA ASP A 299 0.22 -30.88 -2.02
C ASP A 299 1.34 -31.53 -2.85
N THR A 300 1.00 -32.46 -3.76
CA THR A 300 2.00 -33.03 -4.68
C THR A 300 2.65 -31.96 -5.57
N LEU A 301 1.85 -31.06 -6.15
CA LEU A 301 2.36 -29.97 -6.99
C LEU A 301 3.25 -29.02 -6.18
N ARG A 302 2.88 -28.71 -4.94
CA ARG A 302 3.69 -27.89 -4.04
C ARG A 302 5.08 -28.47 -3.84
N ARG A 303 5.15 -29.77 -3.55
CA ARG A 303 6.40 -30.51 -3.35
C ARG A 303 7.23 -30.58 -4.63
N MET A 304 6.60 -30.82 -5.78
CA MET A 304 7.29 -30.90 -7.07
C MET A 304 7.92 -29.56 -7.46
N PHE A 305 7.21 -28.45 -7.20
CA PHE A 305 7.69 -27.10 -7.50
C PHE A 305 8.57 -26.48 -6.41
N ASP A 306 8.82 -27.19 -5.30
CA ASP A 306 9.48 -26.67 -4.09
C ASP A 306 8.86 -25.36 -3.58
N THR A 307 7.53 -25.27 -3.63
CA THR A 307 6.76 -24.10 -3.17
C THR A 307 6.19 -24.29 -1.75
N ASP A 308 6.51 -25.41 -1.10
CA ASP A 308 6.16 -25.69 0.29
C ASP A 308 6.65 -24.60 1.24
N LEU A 309 5.85 -24.28 2.26
CA LEU A 309 6.19 -23.26 3.26
C LEU A 309 7.51 -23.55 3.99
N SER A 310 7.88 -24.82 4.15
CA SER A 310 9.07 -25.27 4.89
C SER A 310 10.39 -25.16 4.12
N LYS A 311 10.35 -25.05 2.78
CA LYS A 311 11.54 -25.09 1.91
C LYS A 311 11.97 -23.70 1.39
N ARG A 312 11.36 -22.62 1.88
CA ARG A 312 11.53 -21.27 1.31
C ARG A 312 12.71 -20.52 1.90
N ASP A 313 13.90 -20.81 1.40
CA ASP A 313 15.03 -19.88 1.52
C ASP A 313 15.01 -18.91 0.32
N ILE A 314 14.27 -17.81 0.45
CA ILE A 314 14.22 -16.78 -0.60
C ILE A 314 15.35 -15.79 -0.38
N PHE A 315 16.32 -15.79 -1.28
CA PHE A 315 17.44 -14.85 -1.25
C PHE A 315 17.06 -13.54 -1.95
N PHE A 316 16.66 -12.55 -1.17
CA PHE A 316 16.39 -11.19 -1.65
C PHE A 316 17.67 -10.38 -1.93
N HIS A 317 18.74 -10.74 -1.23
CA HIS A 317 20.07 -10.18 -1.48
C HIS A 317 20.77 -11.09 -2.47
N SER A 318 20.92 -10.61 -3.70
CA SER A 318 21.84 -11.28 -4.59
C SER A 318 22.54 -10.33 -5.53
N ASN A 319 23.84 -10.59 -5.69
CA ASN A 319 24.66 -10.20 -6.83
C ASN A 319 24.12 -10.79 -8.17
N HIS A 320 22.84 -11.17 -8.27
CA HIS A 320 22.20 -11.84 -9.41
C HIS A 320 21.34 -10.92 -10.27
N VAL A 321 21.30 -9.61 -10.02
CA VAL A 321 20.79 -8.64 -11.01
C VAL A 321 21.92 -8.30 -11.99
N GLU A 322 22.48 -9.31 -12.66
CA GLU A 322 23.03 -9.08 -13.98
C GLU A 322 21.89 -9.33 -14.96
N PRO A 323 21.40 -8.31 -15.68
CA PRO A 323 20.48 -8.55 -16.77
C PRO A 323 21.22 -9.41 -17.79
N SER A 324 20.64 -10.55 -18.16
CA SER A 324 21.19 -11.49 -19.14
C SER A 324 21.19 -10.94 -20.58
N SER A 325 21.29 -9.63 -20.75
CA SER A 325 21.16 -8.92 -22.03
C SER A 325 22.11 -7.71 -22.17
N LEU A 326 23.29 -7.74 -21.54
CA LEU A 326 24.33 -6.70 -21.73
C LEU A 326 25.69 -7.25 -22.20
N GLU A 327 25.64 -8.17 -23.18
CA GLU A 327 26.76 -8.39 -24.10
C GLU A 327 26.28 -8.18 -25.54
N SER A 328 26.12 -6.90 -25.91
CA SER A 328 26.27 -6.39 -27.28
C SER A 328 26.28 -4.86 -27.27
#